data_AF-A0A645FX70-F1
#
_entry.id   AF-A0A645FX70-F1
#
_cell.length_a   1.000
_cell.length_b   1.000
_cell.length_c   1.000
_cell.angle_alpha   90.00
_cell.angle_beta   90.00
_cell.angle_gamma   90.00
#
_symmetry.space_group_name_H-M   'P 1'
#
loop_
_entity.id
_entity.type
_entity.pdbx_description
1 polymer ?
#
loop_
_entity_poly.entity_id
_entity_poly.type
_entity_poly.pdbx_seq_one_letter_code
_entity_poly.pdbx_strand_id
1 'polypeptide(L)'
;MKKIKKVSILLLSISMIVGSVFVGDINSSYAATVYKNQLTIGKSYKYDLDGDGDKDSIKVYSTGHKLLLKVNSTTKTLDSNYYPDYGYYDAKIYDFNKKDKSSEIVFYWAGDSEWGTKILKFKNSKCMLNKHYKDAMLKSYDPSTGMVTFEEYEQGRYSSFIKAMGCFCIYDKAQIKGYNVYNQYSANTSGDTRKNKYVAAKKLTAYTSTSGKKKEFTINKGSKVYVYALYQKGSSKYIRVKNSSGKYGYVKIGSSMLFTEGSCLWWR
;
A
#
# COMPACT_ATOMS: atom_id res chain seq x y z
N MET A 1 32.50 32.80 38.29
CA MET A 1 31.79 31.51 38.31
C MET A 1 30.28 31.73 38.32
N LYS A 2 29.61 31.53 37.18
CA LYS A 2 28.17 31.18 37.08
C LYS A 2 28.00 30.56 35.69
N LYS A 3 27.87 29.23 35.68
CA LYS A 3 27.90 28.37 34.50
C LYS A 3 26.60 28.51 33.71
N ILE A 4 26.72 28.87 32.43
CA ILE A 4 25.66 28.79 31.43
C ILE A 4 25.34 27.31 31.18
N LYS A 5 24.14 26.85 31.54
CA LYS A 5 23.62 25.53 31.12
C LYS A 5 23.15 25.64 29.67
N LYS A 6 24.01 25.26 28.73
CA LYS A 6 23.59 24.87 27.37
C LYS A 6 22.97 23.46 27.48
N VAL A 7 21.66 23.36 27.28
CA VAL A 7 20.99 22.08 27.06
C VAL A 7 21.21 21.70 25.60
N SER A 8 22.21 20.87 25.35
CA SER A 8 22.39 20.22 24.05
C SER A 8 21.33 19.13 23.91
N ILE A 9 20.32 19.39 23.07
CA ILE A 9 19.38 18.37 22.62
C ILE A 9 20.15 17.43 21.69
N LEU A 10 20.56 16.28 22.21
CA LEU A 10 21.14 15.19 21.41
C LEU A 10 20.00 14.54 20.62
N LEU A 11 19.83 14.97 19.36
CA LEU A 11 19.00 14.29 18.36
C LEU A 11 19.62 12.90 18.08
N LEU A 12 19.20 11.89 18.84
CA LEU A 12 19.45 10.49 18.53
C LEU A 12 18.65 10.12 17.27
N SER A 13 19.31 10.26 16.13
CA SER A 13 18.89 9.69 14.85
C SER A 13 18.98 8.17 14.96
N ILE A 14 17.88 7.52 15.34
CA ILE A 14 17.73 6.08 15.24
C ILE A 14 17.68 5.74 13.75
N SER A 15 18.86 5.42 13.19
CA SER A 15 19.01 4.73 11.93
C SER A 15 18.50 3.30 12.10
N MET A 16 17.19 3.11 11.95
CA MET A 16 16.62 1.77 11.81
C MET A 16 17.15 1.14 10.52
N ILE A 17 18.25 0.40 10.65
CA ILE A 17 18.61 -0.66 9.71
C ILE A 17 17.56 -1.76 9.92
N VAL A 18 16.41 -1.64 9.26
CA VAL A 18 15.48 -2.76 9.13
C VAL A 18 16.06 -3.69 8.09
N GLY A 19 16.98 -4.56 8.52
CA GLY A 19 17.19 -5.84 7.87
C GLY A 19 15.86 -6.58 7.93
N SER A 20 15.12 -6.56 6.83
CA SER A 20 13.81 -7.20 6.71
C SER A 20 14.00 -8.71 6.64
N VAL A 21 14.16 -9.32 7.81
CA VAL A 21 13.79 -10.69 8.09
C VAL A 21 12.35 -10.63 8.57
N PHE A 22 11.40 -10.60 7.63
CA PHE A 22 9.98 -10.81 7.95
C PHE A 22 9.79 -12.29 8.29
N VAL A 23 10.05 -12.65 9.53
CA VAL A 23 9.32 -13.74 10.18
C VAL A 23 8.19 -13.04 10.92
N GLY A 24 7.08 -12.83 10.23
CA GLY A 24 5.86 -12.33 10.87
C GLY A 24 5.18 -13.48 11.59
N ASP A 25 4.76 -13.24 12.84
CA ASP A 25 3.79 -14.08 13.54
C ASP A 25 2.60 -14.37 12.63
N ILE A 26 2.25 -15.64 12.52
CA ILE A 26 1.32 -16.16 11.50
C ILE A 26 -0.15 -15.95 11.91
N ASN A 27 -0.45 -15.35 13.08
CA ASN A 27 -1.75 -15.54 13.74
C ASN A 27 -2.60 -14.28 14.06
N SER A 28 -2.32 -13.09 13.51
CA SER A 28 -3.16 -11.88 13.80
C SER A 28 -3.74 -11.14 12.58
N SER A 29 -3.65 -11.68 11.36
CA SER A 29 -4.23 -11.01 10.19
C SER A 29 -5.67 -11.44 9.93
N TYR A 30 -6.57 -10.46 9.81
CA TYR A 30 -7.93 -10.65 9.34
C TYR A 30 -7.98 -10.51 7.82
N ALA A 31 -8.80 -11.34 7.17
CA ALA A 31 -9.11 -11.20 5.75
C ALA A 31 -9.94 -9.93 5.51
N ALA A 32 -9.86 -9.35 4.31
CA ALA A 32 -10.68 -8.21 3.91
C ALA A 32 -12.21 -8.46 4.00
N THR A 33 -12.63 -9.71 4.08
CA THR A 33 -14.04 -10.12 4.29
C THR A 33 -14.52 -9.94 5.72
N VAL A 34 -13.61 -9.73 6.68
CA VAL A 34 -13.97 -9.42 8.06
C VAL A 34 -14.18 -7.91 8.17
N TYR A 35 -15.43 -7.48 8.10
CA TYR A 35 -15.85 -6.10 8.26
C TYR A 35 -16.98 -6.00 9.29
N LYS A 36 -17.21 -4.79 9.83
CA LYS A 36 -18.24 -4.53 10.83
C LYS A 36 -19.63 -4.38 10.21
N ASN A 37 -19.69 -3.70 9.08
CA ASN A 37 -20.94 -3.47 8.36
C ASN A 37 -20.68 -3.23 6.86
N GLN A 38 -21.63 -3.60 6.01
CA GLN A 38 -21.63 -3.27 4.59
C GLN A 38 -22.67 -2.17 4.33
N LEU A 39 -22.26 -1.14 3.59
CA LEU A 39 -23.06 0.05 3.31
C LEU A 39 -23.66 -0.05 1.91
N THR A 40 -24.89 -0.57 1.82
CA THR A 40 -25.64 -0.57 0.55
C THR A 40 -25.96 0.87 0.11
N ILE A 41 -25.70 1.17 -1.17
CA ILE A 41 -26.01 2.45 -1.81
C ILE A 41 -27.51 2.76 -1.67
N GLY A 42 -27.85 4.00 -1.32
CA GLY A 42 -29.22 4.47 -1.12
C GLY A 42 -29.76 4.26 0.30
N LYS A 43 -29.19 3.35 1.09
CA LYS A 43 -29.60 3.08 2.48
C LYS A 43 -28.84 3.94 3.49
N SER A 44 -29.52 4.27 4.59
CA SER A 44 -28.94 4.99 5.72
C SER A 44 -28.58 4.03 6.86
N TYR A 45 -27.48 4.30 7.53
CA TYR A 45 -26.95 3.51 8.65
C TYR A 45 -26.63 4.42 9.83
N LYS A 46 -26.52 3.83 11.02
CA LYS A 46 -26.03 4.50 12.23
C LYS A 46 -24.89 3.70 12.84
N TYR A 47 -23.73 4.31 13.06
CA TYR A 47 -22.55 3.64 13.61
C TYR A 47 -21.62 4.64 14.33
N ASP A 48 -20.98 4.23 15.41
CA ASP A 48 -19.99 5.04 16.14
C ASP A 48 -18.64 4.96 15.40
N LEU A 49 -18.28 6.02 14.65
CA LEU A 49 -17.08 6.02 13.81
C LEU A 49 -15.83 6.50 14.54
N ASP A 50 -15.94 7.31 15.59
CA ASP A 50 -14.78 7.91 16.27
C ASP A 50 -14.57 7.45 17.72
N GLY A 51 -15.45 6.58 18.21
CA GLY A 51 -15.33 5.89 19.49
C GLY A 51 -15.80 6.70 20.68
N ASP A 52 -16.61 7.75 20.46
CA ASP A 52 -17.19 8.59 21.51
C ASP A 52 -18.50 8.02 22.10
N GLY A 53 -19.05 6.97 21.49
CA GLY A 53 -20.29 6.31 21.88
C GLY A 53 -21.54 6.86 21.17
N ASP A 54 -21.46 8.03 20.53
CA ASP A 54 -22.52 8.59 19.71
C ASP A 54 -22.51 7.95 18.33
N LYS A 55 -23.70 7.73 17.76
CA LYS A 55 -23.82 7.09 16.45
C LYS A 55 -23.94 8.13 15.34
N ASP A 56 -22.97 8.13 14.44
CA ASP A 56 -23.01 8.90 13.20
C ASP A 56 -24.05 8.35 12.22
N SER A 57 -24.77 9.25 11.55
CA SER A 57 -25.63 8.92 10.42
C SER A 57 -24.81 8.81 9.14
N ILE A 58 -24.85 7.66 8.48
CA ILE A 58 -24.03 7.34 7.31
C ILE A 58 -24.93 7.00 6.12
N LYS A 59 -24.69 7.59 4.95
CA LYS A 59 -25.39 7.25 3.70
C LYS A 59 -24.44 7.34 2.52
N VAL A 60 -24.35 6.25 1.76
CA VAL A 60 -23.76 6.27 0.41
C VAL A 60 -24.88 6.47 -0.59
N TYR A 61 -24.76 7.41 -1.53
CA TYR A 61 -25.79 7.71 -2.52
C TYR A 61 -25.17 8.30 -3.79
N SER A 62 -25.89 8.20 -4.90
CA SER A 62 -25.49 8.81 -6.16
C SER A 62 -26.24 10.11 -6.44
N THR A 63 -25.60 11.01 -7.19
CA THR A 63 -26.25 12.18 -7.81
C THR A 63 -25.61 12.42 -9.18
N GLY A 64 -26.39 12.23 -10.24
CA GLY A 64 -25.84 12.08 -11.59
C GLY A 64 -24.77 11.00 -11.64
N HIS A 65 -23.63 11.30 -12.26
CA HIS A 65 -22.47 10.40 -12.36
C HIS A 65 -21.55 10.43 -11.15
N LYS A 66 -21.97 10.92 -9.99
CA LYS A 66 -21.14 10.95 -8.78
C LYS A 66 -21.66 9.99 -7.74
N LEU A 67 -20.76 9.23 -7.11
CA LEU A 67 -21.02 8.48 -5.91
C LEU A 67 -20.48 9.25 -4.70
N LEU A 68 -21.35 9.49 -3.73
CA LEU A 68 -21.09 10.33 -2.57
C LEU A 68 -21.29 9.54 -1.27
N LEU A 69 -20.48 9.86 -0.27
CA LEU A 69 -20.64 9.45 1.12
C LEU A 69 -21.04 10.66 1.95
N LYS A 70 -22.16 10.58 2.66
CA LYS A 70 -22.54 11.56 3.68
C LYS A 70 -22.44 10.93 5.06
N VAL A 71 -21.70 11.59 5.95
CA VAL A 71 -21.58 11.26 7.37
C VAL A 71 -22.03 12.50 8.15
N ASN A 72 -23.15 12.40 8.85
CA ASN A 72 -23.88 13.53 9.44
C ASN A 72 -24.07 14.67 8.43
N SER A 73 -23.45 15.83 8.69
CA SER A 73 -23.48 17.00 7.81
C SER A 73 -22.37 17.01 6.76
N THR A 74 -21.34 16.16 6.88
CA THR A 74 -20.19 16.16 5.96
C THR A 74 -20.42 15.23 4.78
N THR A 75 -20.17 15.72 3.57
CA THR A 75 -20.22 14.92 2.33
C THR A 75 -18.83 14.82 1.68
N LYS A 76 -18.50 13.64 1.17
CA LYS A 76 -17.28 13.36 0.40
C LYS A 76 -17.60 12.58 -0.87
N THR A 77 -16.91 12.93 -1.95
CA THR A 77 -17.00 12.18 -3.21
C THR A 77 -16.19 10.90 -3.13
N LEU A 78 -16.87 9.77 -3.26
CA LEU A 78 -16.26 8.44 -3.35
C LEU A 78 -15.80 8.17 -4.78
N ASP A 79 -16.62 8.49 -5.78
CA ASP A 79 -16.26 8.43 -7.19
C ASP A 79 -16.93 9.59 -7.94
N SER A 80 -16.19 10.21 -8.87
CA SER A 80 -16.69 11.26 -9.74
C SER A 80 -17.27 10.73 -11.06
N ASN A 81 -17.02 9.46 -11.38
CA ASN A 81 -17.41 8.78 -12.63
C ASN A 81 -18.14 7.46 -12.31
N TYR A 82 -19.20 7.56 -11.51
CA TYR A 82 -20.03 6.43 -11.11
C TYR A 82 -20.94 5.96 -12.23
N TYR A 83 -20.72 4.72 -12.68
CA TYR A 83 -21.54 4.02 -13.67
C TYR A 83 -21.95 2.65 -13.10
N PRO A 84 -23.13 2.54 -12.45
CA PRO A 84 -23.51 1.33 -11.71
C PRO A 84 -23.54 0.05 -12.55
N ASP A 85 -23.80 0.18 -13.86
CA ASP A 85 -23.92 -0.96 -14.78
C ASP A 85 -22.55 -1.46 -15.30
N TYR A 86 -21.48 -0.68 -15.10
CA TYR A 86 -20.16 -0.92 -15.72
C TYR A 86 -19.02 -1.08 -14.70
N GLY A 87 -19.32 -1.00 -13.40
CA GLY A 87 -18.32 -1.09 -12.36
C GLY A 87 -18.84 -1.79 -11.12
N TYR A 88 -17.94 -2.47 -10.42
CA TYR A 88 -18.21 -2.96 -9.08
C TYR A 88 -17.92 -1.84 -8.08
N TYR A 89 -18.88 -1.54 -7.21
CA TYR A 89 -18.77 -0.50 -6.20
C TYR A 89 -19.23 -1.04 -4.85
N ASP A 90 -18.41 -0.86 -3.82
CA ASP A 90 -18.71 -1.39 -2.49
C ASP A 90 -18.15 -0.48 -1.40
N ALA A 91 -18.90 -0.34 -0.31
CA ALA A 91 -18.51 0.48 0.83
C ALA A 91 -18.75 -0.30 2.11
N LYS A 92 -17.74 -0.38 2.97
CA LYS A 92 -17.76 -1.20 4.19
C LYS A 92 -17.13 -0.44 5.35
N ILE A 93 -17.59 -0.76 6.56
CA ILE A 93 -17.00 -0.26 7.81
C ILE A 93 -16.02 -1.30 8.34
N TYR A 94 -14.80 -0.89 8.60
CA TYR A 94 -13.74 -1.69 9.20
C TYR A 94 -13.28 -1.10 10.53
N ASP A 95 -12.58 -1.93 11.29
CA ASP A 95 -11.82 -1.55 12.48
C ASP A 95 -10.39 -2.06 12.25
N PHE A 96 -9.63 -1.27 11.51
CA PHE A 96 -8.25 -1.61 11.14
C PHE A 96 -7.30 -1.48 12.32
N ASN A 97 -7.61 -0.70 13.35
CA ASN A 97 -6.78 -0.53 14.53
C ASN A 97 -7.60 -0.41 15.81
N LYS A 98 -7.80 -1.55 16.49
CA LYS A 98 -8.57 -1.65 17.73
C LYS A 98 -8.08 -0.73 18.85
N LYS A 99 -6.82 -0.27 18.79
CA LYS A 99 -6.23 0.60 19.84
C LYS A 99 -6.66 2.05 19.71
N ASP A 100 -7.10 2.50 18.53
CA ASP A 100 -7.48 3.91 18.31
C ASP A 100 -8.98 4.19 18.49
N LYS A 101 -9.78 3.14 18.72
CA LYS A 101 -11.24 3.17 18.97
C LYS A 101 -12.08 3.79 17.86
N SER A 102 -11.49 4.08 16.70
CA SER A 102 -12.18 4.67 15.55
C SER A 102 -12.26 3.66 14.41
N SER A 103 -13.29 3.80 13.58
CA SER A 103 -13.55 2.90 12.45
C SER A 103 -13.25 3.59 11.11
N GLU A 104 -12.92 2.78 10.12
CA GLU A 104 -12.71 3.22 8.75
C GLU A 104 -13.95 2.94 7.90
N ILE A 105 -14.36 3.91 7.10
CA ILE A 105 -15.19 3.64 5.92
C ILE A 105 -14.25 3.39 4.75
N VAL A 106 -14.30 2.18 4.21
CA VAL A 106 -13.48 1.77 3.08
C VAL A 106 -14.38 1.58 1.87
N PHE A 107 -14.07 2.32 0.82
CA PHE A 107 -14.75 2.26 -0.46
C PHE A 107 -13.86 1.59 -1.49
N TYR A 108 -14.42 0.63 -2.21
CA TYR A 108 -13.80 -0.08 -3.32
C TYR A 108 -14.53 0.24 -4.60
N TRP A 109 -13.77 0.42 -5.67
CA TRP A 109 -14.32 0.38 -7.01
C TRP A 109 -13.46 -0.49 -7.91
N ALA A 110 -14.10 -1.13 -8.87
CA ALA A 110 -13.43 -1.79 -9.95
C ALA A 110 -14.15 -1.54 -11.28
N GLY A 111 -13.43 -1.00 -12.25
CA GLY A 111 -13.85 -0.94 -13.66
C GLY A 111 -12.94 -1.81 -14.54
N ASP A 112 -13.10 -1.68 -15.86
CA ASP A 112 -12.41 -2.51 -16.85
C ASP A 112 -10.88 -2.45 -16.80
N SER A 113 -10.32 -1.30 -16.42
CA SER A 113 -8.86 -1.05 -16.47
C SER A 113 -8.29 -0.35 -15.24
N GLU A 114 -9.15 -0.01 -14.27
CA GLU A 114 -8.74 0.67 -13.05
C GLU A 114 -9.55 0.15 -11.86
N TRP A 115 -8.82 -0.20 -10.82
CA TRP A 115 -9.34 -0.61 -9.54
C TRP A 115 -8.85 0.35 -8.47
N GLY A 116 -9.46 0.33 -7.30
CA GLY A 116 -8.80 0.91 -6.15
C GLY A 116 -9.61 0.94 -4.89
N THR A 117 -8.96 1.50 -3.87
CA THR A 117 -9.47 1.59 -2.51
C THR A 117 -9.36 3.03 -2.02
N LYS A 118 -10.43 3.54 -1.39
CA LYS A 118 -10.42 4.77 -0.61
C LYS A 118 -10.68 4.44 0.85
N ILE A 119 -9.85 4.98 1.74
CA ILE A 119 -9.98 4.85 3.19
C ILE A 119 -10.35 6.22 3.75
N LEU A 120 -11.48 6.28 4.43
CA LEU A 120 -11.98 7.49 5.08
C LEU A 120 -12.16 7.26 6.59
N LYS A 121 -11.78 8.25 7.40
CA LYS A 121 -12.08 8.30 8.85
C LYS A 121 -12.68 9.64 9.21
N PHE A 122 -13.63 9.62 10.13
CA PHE A 122 -14.36 10.78 10.59
C PHE A 122 -14.14 10.99 12.08
N LYS A 123 -14.17 12.25 12.52
CA LYS A 123 -14.18 12.65 13.93
C LYS A 123 -15.02 13.90 14.10
N ASN A 124 -15.94 13.94 15.07
CA ASN A 124 -16.81 15.09 15.32
C ASN A 124 -17.47 15.59 14.01
N SER A 125 -18.05 14.69 13.22
CA SER A 125 -18.61 14.97 11.88
C SER A 125 -17.64 15.51 10.83
N LYS A 126 -16.33 15.59 11.07
CA LYS A 126 -15.32 16.03 10.08
C LYS A 126 -14.57 14.84 9.50
N CYS A 127 -14.32 14.85 8.19
CA CYS A 127 -13.48 13.85 7.54
C CYS A 127 -12.00 14.20 7.80
N MET A 128 -11.37 13.43 8.68
CA MET A 128 -9.99 13.64 9.12
C MET A 128 -8.99 12.87 8.27
N LEU A 129 -9.41 11.74 7.70
CA LEU A 129 -8.64 10.96 6.74
C LEU A 129 -9.48 10.75 5.48
N ASN A 130 -8.87 10.99 4.31
CA ASN A 130 -9.41 10.64 3.01
C ASN A 130 -8.24 10.25 2.10
N LYS A 131 -7.89 8.96 2.12
CA LYS A 131 -6.73 8.43 1.40
C LYS A 131 -7.15 7.55 0.25
N HIS A 132 -6.63 7.85 -0.93
CA HIS A 132 -6.84 7.08 -2.14
C HIS A 132 -5.63 6.20 -2.46
N TYR A 133 -5.88 4.91 -2.69
CA TYR A 133 -4.97 3.90 -3.21
C TYR A 133 -5.46 3.44 -4.58
N LYS A 134 -4.84 3.96 -5.64
CA LYS A 134 -5.10 3.59 -7.03
C LYS A 134 -4.51 2.22 -7.33
N ASP A 135 -5.23 1.41 -8.11
CA ASP A 135 -4.83 0.08 -8.58
C ASP A 135 -4.43 -0.87 -7.46
N ALA A 136 -5.09 -0.72 -6.31
CA ALA A 136 -4.76 -1.39 -5.07
C ALA A 136 -6.04 -1.81 -4.32
N MET A 137 -6.15 -3.10 -4.05
CA MET A 137 -7.32 -3.73 -3.44
C MET A 137 -6.98 -4.20 -2.02
N LEU A 138 -7.87 -3.94 -1.05
CA LEU A 138 -7.67 -4.46 0.31
C LEU A 138 -7.63 -5.99 0.28
N LYS A 139 -6.54 -6.58 0.78
CA LYS A 139 -6.37 -8.03 0.90
C LYS A 139 -6.61 -8.51 2.32
N SER A 140 -5.99 -7.84 3.28
CA SER A 140 -6.03 -8.22 4.69
C SER A 140 -5.59 -7.06 5.58
N TYR A 141 -5.81 -7.19 6.88
CA TYR A 141 -5.32 -6.22 7.87
C TYR A 141 -5.05 -6.89 9.22
N ASP A 142 -4.21 -6.28 10.05
CA ASP A 142 -3.94 -6.70 11.42
C ASP A 142 -4.50 -5.65 12.39
N PRO A 143 -5.63 -5.93 13.06
CA PRO A 143 -6.28 -4.98 13.97
C PRO A 143 -5.45 -4.64 15.21
N SER A 144 -4.45 -5.44 15.56
CA SER A 144 -3.60 -5.19 16.73
C SER A 144 -2.50 -4.16 16.46
N THR A 145 -2.11 -4.01 15.20
CA THR A 145 -1.02 -3.12 14.76
C THR A 145 -1.49 -1.98 13.86
N GLY A 146 -2.70 -2.05 13.30
CA GLY A 146 -3.16 -1.11 12.29
C GLY A 146 -2.63 -1.41 10.89
N MET A 147 -1.95 -2.53 10.68
CA MET A 147 -1.28 -2.81 9.41
C MET A 147 -2.28 -3.32 8.38
N VAL A 148 -2.45 -2.57 7.30
CA VAL A 148 -3.30 -2.93 6.16
C VAL A 148 -2.41 -3.44 5.03
N THR A 149 -2.82 -4.52 4.38
CA THR A 149 -2.16 -5.07 3.19
C THR A 149 -3.08 -4.95 1.98
N PHE A 150 -2.55 -4.36 0.92
CA PHE A 150 -3.19 -4.24 -0.38
C PHE A 150 -2.52 -5.18 -1.38
N GLU A 151 -3.31 -5.79 -2.24
CA GLU A 151 -2.83 -6.34 -3.51
C GLU A 151 -2.81 -5.18 -4.50
N GLU A 152 -1.61 -4.71 -4.86
CA GLU A 152 -1.38 -3.56 -5.73
C GLU A 152 -0.76 -4.02 -7.06
N TYR A 153 -1.27 -3.46 -8.14
CA TYR A 153 -0.82 -3.66 -9.51
C TYR A 153 -0.02 -2.45 -10.01
N GLU A 154 0.35 -2.47 -11.28
CA GLU A 154 1.38 -1.62 -11.79
C GLU A 154 0.97 -0.15 -11.96
N GLN A 155 -0.31 0.23 -11.92
CA GLN A 155 -0.70 1.65 -11.95
C GLN A 155 -0.72 2.31 -10.56
N GLY A 156 -0.40 1.57 -9.51
CA GLY A 156 -0.41 2.05 -8.13
C GLY A 156 0.78 2.93 -7.74
N ARG A 157 1.08 2.94 -6.45
CA ARG A 157 2.18 3.69 -5.82
C ARG A 157 3.55 3.31 -6.38
N TYR A 158 3.71 2.08 -6.85
CA TYR A 158 4.94 1.57 -7.45
C TYR A 158 5.00 1.71 -8.98
N SER A 159 4.09 2.45 -9.62
CA SER A 159 3.98 2.53 -11.09
C SER A 159 5.24 2.88 -11.87
N SER A 160 6.14 3.66 -11.28
CA SER A 160 7.44 3.97 -11.90
C SER A 160 8.34 2.75 -12.17
N PHE A 161 8.03 1.58 -11.59
CA PHE A 161 8.78 0.34 -11.79
C PHE A 161 8.47 -0.33 -13.13
N ILE A 162 7.33 -0.02 -13.77
CA ILE A 162 6.93 -0.63 -15.05
C ILE A 162 8.03 -0.47 -16.10
N LYS A 163 8.59 0.74 -16.22
CA LYS A 163 9.63 1.04 -17.21
C LYS A 163 10.92 0.23 -17.01
N ALA A 164 11.13 -0.29 -15.81
CA ALA A 164 12.33 -1.05 -15.46
C ALA A 164 12.12 -2.57 -15.59
N MET A 165 10.90 -3.08 -15.40
CA MET A 165 10.64 -4.52 -15.28
C MET A 165 9.31 -5.04 -15.84
N GLY A 166 8.55 -4.21 -16.56
CA GLY A 166 7.19 -4.54 -17.02
C GLY A 166 6.16 -4.54 -15.89
N CYS A 167 5.00 -5.16 -16.15
CA CYS A 167 3.92 -5.31 -15.17
C CYS A 167 4.37 -6.15 -13.96
N PHE A 168 3.72 -5.92 -12.83
CA PHE A 168 3.95 -6.64 -11.59
C PHE A 168 2.73 -6.55 -10.70
N CYS A 169 2.65 -7.49 -9.78
CA CYS A 169 1.71 -7.44 -8.67
C CYS A 169 2.50 -7.60 -7.35
N ILE A 170 2.13 -6.80 -6.36
CA ILE A 170 2.81 -6.70 -5.07
C ILE A 170 1.79 -6.66 -3.92
N TYR A 171 2.27 -7.00 -2.73
CA TYR A 171 1.57 -6.77 -1.48
C TYR A 171 2.08 -5.48 -0.85
N ASP A 172 1.44 -4.36 -1.17
CA ASP A 172 1.72 -3.09 -0.55
C ASP A 172 1.14 -3.03 0.86
N LYS A 173 1.78 -2.29 1.77
CA LYS A 173 1.35 -2.17 3.17
C LYS A 173 1.33 -0.73 3.63
N ALA A 174 0.31 -0.41 4.43
CA ALA A 174 0.22 0.86 5.12
C ALA A 174 -0.26 0.65 6.55
N GLN A 175 0.29 1.40 7.50
CA GLN A 175 -0.18 1.38 8.88
C GLN A 175 -1.17 2.51 9.12
N ILE A 176 -2.33 2.18 9.66
CA ILE A 176 -3.33 3.13 10.16
C ILE A 176 -3.12 3.31 11.66
N LYS A 177 -2.92 4.55 12.09
CA LYS A 177 -2.75 4.89 13.52
C LYS A 177 -3.47 6.20 13.82
N GLY A 178 -4.63 6.09 14.48
CA GLY A 178 -5.55 7.21 14.62
C GLY A 178 -6.03 7.65 13.25
N TYR A 179 -5.85 8.94 12.95
CA TYR A 179 -6.28 9.56 11.68
C TYR A 179 -5.14 9.69 10.65
N ASN A 180 -4.02 9.01 10.87
CA ASN A 180 -2.84 9.06 10.00
C ASN A 180 -2.57 7.72 9.32
N VAL A 181 -1.91 7.79 8.16
CA VAL A 181 -1.54 6.64 7.35
C VAL A 181 -0.05 6.66 7.03
N TYR A 182 0.64 5.55 7.31
CA TYR A 182 2.08 5.41 7.13
C TYR A 182 2.38 4.27 6.15
N ASN A 183 2.66 4.63 4.89
CA ASN A 183 3.03 3.65 3.87
C ASN A 183 4.39 3.03 4.16
N GLN A 184 4.49 1.72 3.98
CA GLN A 184 5.77 1.02 4.05
C GLN A 184 6.58 1.29 2.79
N TYR A 185 7.90 1.32 2.91
CA TYR A 185 8.75 1.57 1.73
C TYR A 185 9.00 0.31 0.90
N SER A 186 8.74 -0.88 1.47
CA SER A 186 8.94 -2.15 0.78
C SER A 186 7.63 -2.88 0.58
N ALA A 187 7.44 -3.47 -0.59
CA ALA A 187 6.32 -4.33 -0.92
C ALA A 187 6.83 -5.65 -1.49
N ASN A 188 6.35 -6.77 -0.96
CA ASN A 188 6.72 -8.09 -1.47
C ASN A 188 5.98 -8.37 -2.76
N THR A 189 6.64 -8.98 -3.74
CA THR A 189 5.97 -9.44 -4.97
C THR A 189 4.99 -10.57 -4.68
N SER A 190 3.89 -10.59 -5.43
CA SER A 190 2.89 -11.65 -5.44
C SER A 190 3.41 -12.90 -6.17
N GLY A 191 2.57 -13.94 -6.27
CA GLY A 191 2.94 -15.25 -6.80
C GLY A 191 3.55 -15.20 -8.20
N ASP A 192 2.84 -14.64 -9.16
CA ASP A 192 3.26 -14.68 -10.57
C ASP A 192 4.50 -13.82 -10.83
N THR A 193 4.55 -12.63 -10.22
CA THR A 193 5.74 -11.77 -10.28
C THR A 193 6.96 -12.45 -9.66
N ARG A 194 6.79 -13.14 -8.52
CA ARG A 194 7.90 -13.84 -7.84
C ARG A 194 8.40 -15.06 -8.58
N LYS A 195 7.51 -15.78 -9.26
CA LYS A 195 7.82 -16.99 -10.04
C LYS A 195 8.37 -16.65 -11.42
N ASN A 196 8.13 -15.44 -11.93
CA ASN A 196 8.61 -15.04 -13.24
C ASN A 196 10.15 -15.00 -13.31
N LYS A 197 10.69 -15.56 -14.40
CA LYS A 197 12.13 -15.66 -14.65
C LYS A 197 12.59 -14.49 -15.51
N TYR A 198 12.94 -13.38 -14.87
CA TYR A 198 13.48 -12.21 -15.55
C TYR A 198 14.89 -12.46 -16.06
N VAL A 199 15.19 -12.03 -17.28
CA VAL A 199 16.51 -12.16 -17.91
C VAL A 199 17.17 -10.79 -18.01
N ALA A 200 18.34 -10.61 -17.40
CA ALA A 200 19.02 -9.31 -17.40
C ALA A 200 19.40 -8.86 -18.82
N ALA A 201 18.91 -7.70 -19.26
CA ALA A 201 19.24 -7.14 -20.57
C ALA A 201 20.65 -6.53 -20.63
N LYS A 202 21.22 -6.24 -19.46
CA LYS A 202 22.53 -5.62 -19.27
C LYS A 202 23.19 -6.13 -17.99
N LYS A 203 24.46 -5.80 -17.80
CA LYS A 203 25.15 -6.05 -16.53
C LYS A 203 24.52 -5.19 -15.42
N LEU A 204 24.12 -5.81 -14.32
CA LEU A 204 23.50 -5.14 -13.18
C LEU A 204 24.36 -5.35 -11.93
N THR A 205 24.39 -4.34 -11.07
CA THR A 205 25.01 -4.44 -9.74
C THR A 205 23.91 -4.64 -8.70
N ALA A 206 24.04 -5.71 -7.91
CA ALA A 206 23.18 -5.95 -6.75
C ALA A 206 23.93 -5.53 -5.48
N TYR A 207 23.26 -4.76 -4.62
CA TYR A 207 23.77 -4.22 -3.36
C TYR A 207 23.22 -4.99 -2.16
N THR A 208 23.92 -4.92 -1.02
CA THR A 208 23.48 -5.56 0.23
C THR A 208 22.22 -4.90 0.81
N SER A 209 22.01 -3.62 0.52
CA SER A 209 20.90 -2.83 1.05
C SER A 209 20.48 -1.73 0.08
N THR A 210 19.36 -1.08 0.41
CA THR A 210 18.79 0.06 -0.32
C THR A 210 19.61 1.36 -0.18
N SER A 211 20.74 1.32 0.54
CA SER A 211 21.73 2.40 0.57
C SER A 211 22.59 2.46 -0.71
N GLY A 212 22.68 1.35 -1.46
CA GLY A 212 23.49 1.27 -2.68
C GLY A 212 25.00 1.38 -2.47
N LYS A 213 25.50 1.29 -1.22
CA LYS A 213 26.93 1.52 -0.90
C LYS A 213 27.82 0.29 -1.08
N LYS A 214 27.37 -0.87 -0.59
CA LYS A 214 28.14 -2.11 -0.62
C LYS A 214 27.58 -3.05 -1.69
N LYS A 215 28.39 -3.36 -2.70
CA LYS A 215 28.09 -4.38 -3.70
C LYS A 215 28.04 -5.75 -3.01
N GLU A 216 27.02 -6.53 -3.35
CA GLU A 216 26.81 -7.90 -2.90
C GLU A 216 27.21 -8.89 -4.01
N PHE A 217 26.71 -8.68 -5.23
CA PHE A 217 27.15 -9.44 -6.41
C PHE A 217 26.86 -8.68 -7.72
N THR A 218 27.38 -9.22 -8.82
CA THR A 218 27.09 -8.79 -10.18
C THR A 218 26.11 -9.76 -10.83
N ILE A 219 25.15 -9.25 -11.60
CA ILE A 219 24.29 -10.05 -12.49
C ILE A 219 24.76 -9.75 -13.91
N ASN A 220 25.27 -10.76 -14.62
CA ASN A 220 25.72 -10.60 -15.99
C ASN A 220 24.53 -10.53 -16.94
N LYS A 221 24.70 -9.87 -18.10
CA LYS A 221 23.70 -9.89 -19.18
C LYS A 221 23.34 -11.34 -19.53
N GLY A 222 22.06 -11.62 -19.76
CA GLY A 222 21.53 -12.96 -20.02
C GLY A 222 21.30 -13.83 -18.78
N SER A 223 21.77 -13.40 -17.60
CA SER A 223 21.52 -14.14 -16.36
C SER A 223 20.07 -14.02 -15.92
N LYS A 224 19.53 -15.13 -15.39
CA LYS A 224 18.16 -15.20 -14.86
C LYS A 224 18.12 -14.78 -13.40
N VAL A 225 17.11 -14.00 -13.04
CA VAL A 225 16.82 -13.60 -11.65
C VAL A 225 15.31 -13.62 -11.39
N TYR A 226 14.94 -13.66 -10.12
CA TYR A 226 13.57 -13.52 -9.64
C TYR A 226 13.44 -12.23 -8.85
N VAL A 227 12.36 -11.47 -9.05
CA VAL A 227 12.09 -10.25 -8.27
C VAL A 227 11.24 -10.61 -7.06
N TYR A 228 11.72 -10.32 -5.86
CA TYR A 228 11.09 -10.73 -4.59
C TYR A 228 10.39 -9.57 -3.89
N ALA A 229 10.89 -8.35 -4.03
CA ALA A 229 10.26 -7.17 -3.43
C ALA A 229 10.64 -5.91 -4.21
N LEU A 230 9.79 -4.89 -4.12
CA LEU A 230 10.06 -3.53 -4.58
C LEU A 230 10.31 -2.64 -3.36
N TYR A 231 11.23 -1.69 -3.49
CA TYR A 231 11.50 -0.68 -2.47
C TYR A 231 11.44 0.71 -3.07
N GLN A 232 10.67 1.61 -2.46
CA GLN A 232 10.58 3.02 -2.86
C GLN A 232 10.50 3.93 -1.63
N LYS A 233 11.51 4.79 -1.47
CA LYS A 233 11.51 5.90 -0.49
C LYS A 233 12.02 7.17 -1.17
N GLY A 234 11.12 8.11 -1.44
CA GLY A 234 11.45 9.29 -2.25
C GLY A 234 12.00 8.88 -3.62
N SER A 235 13.16 9.42 -4.00
CA SER A 235 13.85 9.08 -5.24
C SER A 235 14.61 7.74 -5.20
N SER A 236 14.79 7.14 -4.02
CA SER A 236 15.51 5.86 -3.87
C SER A 236 14.60 4.69 -4.20
N LYS A 237 14.88 4.01 -5.32
CA LYS A 237 14.06 2.92 -5.84
C LYS A 237 14.92 1.70 -6.19
N TYR A 238 14.53 0.53 -5.69
CA TYR A 238 15.26 -0.71 -5.87
C TYR A 238 14.31 -1.90 -6.03
N ILE A 239 14.76 -2.91 -6.77
CA ILE A 239 14.16 -4.25 -6.76
C ILE A 239 15.06 -5.18 -5.95
N ARG A 240 14.48 -5.94 -5.03
CA ARG A 240 15.17 -7.04 -4.36
C ARG A 240 15.08 -8.27 -5.25
N VAL A 241 16.22 -8.78 -5.69
CA VAL A 241 16.31 -9.93 -6.60
C VAL A 241 16.95 -11.13 -5.93
N LYS A 242 16.64 -12.33 -6.43
CA LYS A 242 17.31 -13.58 -6.10
C LYS A 242 17.99 -14.14 -7.35
N ASN A 243 19.29 -14.43 -7.26
CA ASN A 243 20.04 -15.04 -8.37
C ASN A 243 19.94 -16.59 -8.36
N SER A 244 20.52 -17.24 -9.37
CA SER A 244 20.53 -18.70 -9.52
C SER A 244 21.24 -19.44 -8.37
N SER A 245 22.23 -18.81 -7.74
CA SER A 245 22.92 -19.33 -6.55
C SER A 245 22.14 -19.10 -5.24
N GLY A 246 20.91 -18.57 -5.32
CA GLY A 246 20.06 -18.32 -4.16
C GLY A 246 20.39 -17.06 -3.36
N LYS A 247 21.36 -16.25 -3.78
CA LYS A 247 21.73 -15.00 -3.10
C LYS A 247 20.73 -13.89 -3.40
N TYR A 248 20.49 -13.05 -2.38
CA TYR A 248 19.62 -11.89 -2.47
C TYR A 248 20.42 -10.59 -2.55
N GLY A 249 19.93 -9.63 -3.34
CA GLY A 249 20.51 -8.30 -3.39
C GLY A 249 19.54 -7.27 -3.97
N TYR A 250 19.87 -5.99 -3.82
CA TYR A 250 19.06 -4.87 -4.28
C TYR A 250 19.66 -4.30 -5.57
N VAL A 251 18.89 -4.28 -6.65
CA VAL A 251 19.27 -3.60 -7.90
C VAL A 251 18.55 -2.27 -7.96
N LYS A 252 19.29 -1.18 -8.14
CA LYS A 252 18.71 0.16 -8.30
C LYS A 252 17.93 0.23 -9.61
N ILE A 253 16.71 0.75 -9.57
CA ILE A 253 15.95 1.00 -10.80
C ILE A 253 16.21 2.43 -11.29
N GLY A 254 16.18 2.60 -12.61
CA GLY A 254 16.27 3.87 -13.29
C GLY A 254 15.13 4.04 -14.29
N SER A 255 15.32 4.87 -15.29
CA SER A 255 14.36 5.12 -16.37
C SER A 255 14.42 4.09 -17.51
N SER A 256 15.36 3.15 -17.49
CA SER A 256 15.58 2.16 -18.55
C SER A 256 15.29 0.74 -18.07
N MET A 257 14.81 -0.08 -19.00
CA MET A 257 14.56 -1.50 -18.79
C MET A 257 15.81 -2.19 -18.23
N LEU A 258 15.63 -3.01 -17.19
CA LEU A 258 16.68 -3.84 -16.59
C LEU A 258 16.72 -5.24 -17.21
N PHE A 259 15.57 -5.70 -17.69
CA PHE A 259 15.36 -7.06 -18.19
C PHE A 259 15.02 -7.07 -19.69
N THR A 260 15.21 -8.19 -20.36
CA THR A 260 14.78 -8.33 -21.75
C THR A 260 13.26 -8.30 -21.81
N GLU A 261 12.68 -7.57 -22.76
CA GLU A 261 11.24 -7.36 -22.87
C GLU A 261 10.43 -8.66 -22.86
N GLY A 262 10.87 -9.67 -23.63
CA GLY A 262 10.21 -10.99 -23.67
C GLY A 262 10.32 -11.82 -22.39
N SER A 263 11.01 -11.34 -21.35
CA SER A 263 11.06 -11.96 -20.03
C SER A 263 10.26 -11.21 -18.97
N CYS A 264 9.74 -10.03 -19.29
CA CYS A 264 8.90 -9.23 -18.41
C CYS A 264 7.44 -9.71 -18.50
N LEU A 265 6.66 -9.38 -17.47
CA LEU A 265 5.20 -9.54 -17.54
C LEU A 265 4.61 -8.32 -18.24
N TRP A 266 3.55 -8.55 -19.03
CA TRP A 266 2.83 -7.51 -19.79
C TRP A 266 1.31 -7.67 -19.66
N TRP A 267 0.90 -8.38 -18.62
CA TRP A 267 -0.49 -8.69 -18.30
C TRP A 267 -0.67 -8.59 -16.78
N ARG A 268 -1.94 -8.46 -16.37
CA ARG A 268 -2.39 -8.33 -14.99
C ARG A 268 -3.07 -9.60 -14.52
#